data_AF-A0A380FG84-F1
#
_entry.id   AF-A0A380FG84-F1
#
_cell.length_a   1.000
_cell.length_b   1.000
_cell.length_c   1.000
_cell.angle_alpha   90.00
_cell.angle_beta   90.00
_cell.angle_gamma   90.00
#
_symmetry.space_group_name_H-M   'P 1'
#
loop_
_entity.id
_entity.type
_entity.pdbx_description
1 polymer ?
#
loop_
_entity_poly.entity_id
_entity_poly.type
_entity_poly.pdbx_seq_one_letter_code
_entity_poly.pdbx_strand_id
1 'polypeptide(L)'
;MKKNLDIDPEYYAILDFTGFEKMIDELEPDGVPIDVEKDMSANIGVSLKKGNHRLNGKELLGYARFRHDAEGDFGRVRRQQTSYAITEEGISESRYIT
;
A
#
# COMPACT_ATOMS: atom_id res chain seq x y z
N MET A 1 1.05 -21.25 8.30
CA MET A 1 0.56 -21.70 6.97
C MET A 1 0.98 -23.14 6.64
N LYS A 2 2.18 -23.56 7.04
CA LYS A 2 2.76 -24.91 6.87
C LYS A 2 1.77 -26.08 6.85
N LYS A 3 0.91 -26.19 7.86
CA LYS A 3 -0.03 -27.33 7.96
C LYS A 3 -1.04 -27.44 6.81
N ASN A 4 -1.53 -26.31 6.29
CA ASN A 4 -2.65 -26.30 5.33
C ASN A 4 -2.20 -25.96 3.90
N LEU A 5 -1.09 -25.22 3.76
CA LEU A 5 -0.62 -24.68 2.49
C LEU A 5 0.86 -25.00 2.22
N ASP A 6 1.53 -25.71 3.12
CA ASP A 6 2.97 -26.03 3.04
C ASP A 6 3.90 -24.81 2.88
N ILE A 7 3.45 -23.64 3.35
CA ILE A 7 4.25 -22.41 3.38
C ILE A 7 4.86 -22.24 4.78
N ASP A 8 6.18 -22.31 4.86
CA ASP A 8 6.98 -22.19 6.10
C ASP A 8 8.02 -21.06 5.97
N PRO A 9 7.62 -19.79 6.20
CA PRO A 9 8.53 -18.66 6.03
C PRO A 9 9.59 -18.64 7.14
N GLU A 10 10.85 -18.48 6.77
CA GLU A 10 11.97 -18.39 7.72
C GLU A 10 11.98 -17.08 8.52
N TYR A 11 11.44 -16.02 7.93
CA TYR A 11 11.41 -14.68 8.50
C TYR A 11 10.01 -14.08 8.42
N TYR A 12 9.71 -13.19 9.36
CA TYR A 12 8.48 -12.42 9.36
C TYR A 12 8.74 -10.97 9.75
N ALA A 13 7.96 -10.07 9.16
CA ALA A 13 7.86 -8.68 9.58
C ALA A 13 6.40 -8.39 9.95
N ILE A 14 6.21 -7.65 11.04
CA ILE A 14 4.89 -7.20 11.49
C ILE A 14 4.94 -5.68 11.56
N LEU A 15 3.95 -5.06 10.94
CA LEU A 15 3.84 -3.60 10.84
C LEU A 15 2.41 -3.21 11.21
N ASP A 16 2.28 -2.21 12.09
CA ASP A 16 0.99 -1.61 12.41
C ASP A 16 0.71 -0.40 11.49
N PHE A 17 -0.45 0.23 11.68
CA PHE A 17 -0.86 1.35 10.83
C PHE A 17 0.08 2.56 10.96
N THR A 18 0.44 2.93 12.18
CA THR A 18 1.34 4.08 12.40
C THR A 18 2.74 3.81 11.87
N GLY A 19 3.24 2.58 12.01
CA GLY A 19 4.49 2.14 11.44
C GLY A 19 4.48 2.21 9.92
N PHE A 20 3.40 1.75 9.28
CA PHE A 20 3.26 1.84 7.82
C PHE A 20 3.25 3.29 7.33
N GLU A 21 2.43 4.15 7.93
CA GLU A 21 2.34 5.57 7.54
C GLU A 21 3.72 6.23 7.60
N LYS A 22 4.42 6.10 8.73
CA LYS A 22 5.75 6.70 8.94
C LYS A 22 6.82 6.11 8.02
N MET A 23 6.79 4.80 7.80
CA MET A 23 7.74 4.14 6.92
C MET A 23 7.64 4.69 5.49
N ILE A 24 6.42 4.86 4.99
CA ILE A 24 6.20 5.44 3.65
C ILE A 24 6.64 6.90 3.62
N ASP A 25 6.27 7.70 4.61
CA ASP A 25 6.64 9.13 4.64
C ASP A 25 8.17 9.33 4.75
N GLU A 26 8.91 8.39 5.34
CA GLU A 26 10.38 8.42 5.41
C GLU A 26 11.04 7.97 4.10
N LEU A 27 10.52 6.91 3.47
CA LEU A 27 11.08 6.35 2.24
C LEU A 27 10.74 7.19 1.00
N GLU A 28 9.54 7.75 0.97
CA GLU A 28 8.98 8.53 -0.14
C GLU A 28 8.38 9.84 0.39
N PRO A 29 9.21 10.83 0.80
CA PRO A 29 8.75 12.07 1.41
C PRO A 29 7.83 12.91 0.51
N ASP A 30 7.99 12.76 -0.81
CA ASP A 30 7.16 13.42 -1.82
C ASP A 30 5.87 12.64 -2.15
N GLY A 31 5.65 11.49 -1.49
CA GLY A 31 4.49 10.61 -1.66
C GLY A 31 4.61 9.64 -2.84
N VAL A 32 3.93 8.50 -2.72
CA VAL A 32 4.01 7.38 -3.67
C VAL A 32 3.09 7.62 -4.88
N PRO A 33 3.58 7.52 -6.13
CA PRO A 33 2.74 7.71 -7.31
C PRO A 33 1.75 6.54 -7.47
N ILE A 34 0.46 6.83 -7.40
CA ILE A 34 -0.62 5.85 -7.51
C ILE A 34 -1.68 6.36 -8.50
N ASP A 35 -2.08 5.48 -9.43
CA ASP A 35 -3.33 5.64 -10.17
C ASP A 35 -4.49 5.10 -9.34
N VAL A 36 -5.25 6.01 -8.73
CA VAL A 36 -6.42 5.67 -7.94
C VAL A 36 -7.55 5.26 -8.88
N GLU A 37 -7.91 3.98 -8.86
CA GLU A 37 -8.87 3.36 -9.80
C GLU A 37 -10.26 4.06 -9.81
N LYS A 38 -10.67 4.62 -8.67
CA LYS A 38 -11.98 5.25 -8.43
C LYS A 38 -11.98 6.06 -7.15
N ASP A 39 -12.98 6.91 -6.96
CA ASP A 39 -13.18 7.61 -5.69
C ASP A 39 -13.38 6.62 -4.53
N MET A 40 -12.65 6.82 -3.43
CA MET A 40 -12.66 5.96 -2.24
C MET A 40 -12.66 6.82 -0.97
N SER A 41 -13.60 6.57 -0.06
CA SER A 41 -13.66 7.29 1.23
C SER A 41 -14.29 6.49 2.37
N ALA A 42 -15.13 5.51 2.05
CA ALA A 42 -15.83 4.72 3.05
C ALA A 42 -14.86 3.91 3.93
N ASN A 43 -14.91 4.13 5.24
CA ASN A 43 -14.20 3.37 6.28
C ASN A 43 -12.66 3.38 6.20
N ILE A 44 -12.06 4.36 5.49
CA ILE A 44 -10.60 4.45 5.33
C ILE A 44 -10.00 5.72 5.97
N GLY A 45 -10.81 6.65 6.46
CA GLY A 45 -10.34 7.84 7.21
C GLY A 45 -9.65 8.92 6.35
N VAL A 46 -9.67 8.74 5.03
CA VAL A 46 -9.19 9.67 4.00
C VAL A 46 -10.18 9.70 2.84
N SER A 47 -10.05 10.68 1.95
CA SER A 47 -10.88 10.81 0.75
C SER A 47 -9.99 10.84 -0.48
N LEU A 48 -9.91 9.72 -1.19
CA LEU A 48 -9.13 9.56 -2.41
C LEU A 48 -10.01 9.82 -3.62
N LYS A 49 -9.46 10.52 -4.61
CA LYS A 49 -10.12 10.80 -5.89
C LYS A 49 -9.50 9.97 -6.99
N LYS A 50 -10.31 9.58 -7.97
CA LYS A 50 -9.83 8.86 -9.15
C LYS A 50 -8.68 9.61 -9.85
N GLY A 51 -7.70 8.88 -10.36
CA GLY A 51 -6.62 9.37 -11.20
C GLY A 51 -5.25 9.30 -10.55
N ASN A 52 -4.26 9.90 -11.21
CA ASN A 52 -2.86 9.88 -10.78
C ASN A 52 -2.61 10.88 -9.65
N HIS A 53 -2.19 10.38 -8.50
CA HIS A 53 -1.85 11.19 -7.33
C HIS A 53 -0.53 10.70 -6.72
N ARG A 54 0.14 11.58 -5.96
CA ARG A 54 1.19 11.16 -5.02
C ARG A 54 0.58 11.05 -3.64
N LEU A 55 0.49 9.83 -3.13
CA LEU A 55 -0.15 9.53 -1.85
C LEU A 55 0.90 9.48 -0.74
N ASN A 56 0.67 10.24 0.33
CA ASN A 56 1.47 10.07 1.56
C ASN A 56 1.11 8.76 2.28
N GLY A 57 1.82 8.43 3.35
CA GLY A 57 1.64 7.18 4.09
C GLY A 57 0.21 6.95 4.57
N LYS A 58 -0.48 8.00 5.04
CA LYS A 58 -1.88 7.92 5.49
C LYS A 58 -2.85 7.64 4.34
N GLU A 59 -2.65 8.31 3.20
CA GLU A 59 -3.47 8.12 2.01
C GLU A 59 -3.25 6.75 1.37
N LEU A 60 -1.99 6.30 1.30
CA LEU A 60 -1.62 4.99 0.79
C LEU A 60 -2.14 3.86 1.69
N LEU A 61 -2.10 4.05 3.02
CA LEU A 61 -2.75 3.14 3.97
C LEU A 61 -4.27 3.07 3.70
N GLY A 62 -4.90 4.22 3.45
CA GLY A 62 -6.31 4.28 3.08
C GLY A 62 -6.63 3.51 1.80
N TYR A 63 -5.79 3.69 0.77
CA TYR A 63 -5.89 2.96 -0.50
C TYR A 63 -5.78 1.45 -0.31
N ALA A 64 -4.77 0.98 0.43
CA ALA A 64 -4.53 -0.44 0.71
C ALA A 64 -5.61 -1.10 1.61
N ARG A 65 -6.41 -0.30 2.33
CA ARG A 65 -7.48 -0.77 3.22
C ARG A 65 -8.87 -0.75 2.57
N PHE A 66 -9.04 -0.09 1.43
CA PHE A 66 -10.35 0.08 0.82
C PHE A 66 -10.93 -1.26 0.33
N ARG A 67 -12.16 -1.55 0.77
CA ARG A 67 -12.92 -2.79 0.46
C ARG A 67 -14.39 -2.54 0.12
N HIS A 68 -14.82 -1.29 0.10
CA HIS A 68 -16.24 -0.95 -0.01
C HIS A 68 -16.66 -0.81 -1.48
N ASP A 69 -16.39 -1.86 -2.25
CA ASP A 69 -16.73 -1.98 -3.67
C ASP A 69 -17.15 -3.42 -4.02
N ALA A 70 -17.49 -3.63 -5.30
CA ALA A 70 -17.94 -4.94 -5.79
C ALA A 70 -16.86 -6.03 -5.75
N GLU A 71 -15.57 -5.66 -5.67
CA GLU A 71 -14.46 -6.62 -5.61
C GLU A 71 -14.09 -7.00 -4.17
N GLY A 72 -14.50 -6.18 -3.20
CA GLY A 72 -14.30 -6.40 -1.77
C GLY A 72 -12.85 -6.71 -1.44
N ASP A 73 -12.60 -7.91 -0.93
CA ASP A 73 -11.29 -8.36 -0.50
C ASP A 73 -10.35 -8.71 -1.66
N PHE A 74 -10.87 -9.13 -2.82
CA PHE A 74 -10.04 -9.38 -4.00
C PHE A 74 -9.41 -8.07 -4.51
N GLY A 75 -10.20 -7.01 -4.59
CA GLY A 75 -9.71 -5.68 -4.93
C GLY A 75 -8.73 -5.16 -3.88
N ARG A 76 -8.98 -5.42 -2.60
CA ARG A 76 -8.06 -5.04 -1.52
C ARG A 76 -6.69 -5.73 -1.64
N VAL A 77 -6.64 -7.03 -1.89
CA VAL A 77 -5.37 -7.78 -2.05
C VAL A 77 -4.58 -7.22 -3.24
N ARG A 78 -5.25 -6.94 -4.36
CA ARG A 78 -4.60 -6.32 -5.53
C ARG A 78 -3.96 -4.98 -5.17
N ARG A 79 -4.71 -4.09 -4.49
CA ARG A 79 -4.19 -2.77 -4.06
C ARG A 79 -3.01 -2.89 -3.09
N GLN A 80 -3.04 -3.86 -2.17
CA GLN A 80 -1.91 -4.13 -1.28
C GLN A 80 -0.66 -4.56 -2.05
N GLN A 81 -0.80 -5.42 -3.05
CA GLN A 81 0.30 -5.82 -3.93
C GLN A 81 0.83 -4.63 -4.74
N THR A 82 -0.06 -3.79 -5.28
CA THR A 82 0.29 -2.57 -6.01
C THR A 82 1.07 -1.60 -5.14
N SER A 83 0.60 -1.31 -3.91
CA SER A 83 1.31 -0.40 -2.99
C SER A 83 2.71 -0.92 -2.67
N TYR A 84 2.86 -2.23 -2.43
CA TYR A 84 4.17 -2.81 -2.16
C TYR A 84 5.12 -2.73 -3.35
N ALA A 85 4.65 -3.10 -4.55
CA ALA A 85 5.47 -3.11 -5.76
C ALA A 85 6.03 -1.73 -6.11
N ILE A 86 5.20 -0.69 -6.01
CA ILE A 86 5.60 0.68 -6.34
C ILE A 86 6.59 1.23 -5.31
N THR A 87 6.38 0.94 -4.03
CA THR A 87 7.34 1.33 -2.99
C THR A 87 8.69 0.63 -3.17
N GLU A 88 8.72 -0.65 -3.51
CA GLU A 88 9.97 -1.36 -3.83
C GLU A 88 10.69 -0.78 -5.05
N GLU A 89 9.95 -0.40 -6.09
CA GLU A 89 10.49 0.25 -7.28
C GLU A 89 11.16 1.60 -6.95
N GLY A 90 10.48 2.46 -6.18
CA GLY A 90 11.04 3.75 -5.73
C GLY A 90 12.30 3.60 -4.88
N ILE A 91 12.33 2.63 -3.96
CA ILE A 91 13.53 2.32 -3.16
C ILE A 91 14.67 1.84 -4.05
N SER A 92 14.37 0.99 -5.04
CA SER A 92 15.36 0.48 -5.99
C SER A 92 16.00 1.64 -6.76
N GLU A 93 15.19 2.53 -7.35
CA GLU A 93 15.68 3.68 -8.11
C GLU A 93 16.57 4.61 -7.26
N SER A 94 16.14 4.96 -6.04
CA SER A 94 16.92 5.79 -5.12
C SER A 94 18.31 5.21 -4.82
N ARG A 95 18.40 3.88 -4.69
CA ARG A 95 19.67 3.17 -4.46
C ARG A 95 20.65 3.23 -5.63
N TYR A 96 20.19 3.46 -6.87
CA TYR A 96 21.09 3.57 -8.03
C TYR A 96 21.63 4.99 -8.26
N ILE A 97 21.12 5.98 -7.53
CA ILE A 97 21.47 7.41 -7.72
C ILE A 97 22.40 7.91 -6.60
N THR A 98 22.75 7.07 -5.62
CA THR A 98 23.70 7.36 -4.53
C THR A 98 25.00 6.57 -4.71
#